data_AF-A0A925L8X3-F1
#
_entry.id   AF-A0A925L8X3-F1
#
_cell.length_a   1.000
_cell.length_b   1.000
_cell.length_c   1.000
_cell.angle_alpha   90.00
_cell.angle_beta   90.00
_cell.angle_gamma   90.00
#
_symmetry.space_group_name_H-M   'P 1'
#
loop_
_entity.id
_entity.type
_entity.pdbx_description
1 polymer ?
#
loop_
_entity_poly.entity_id
_entity_poly.type
_entity_poly.pdbx_seq_one_letter_code
_entity_poly.pdbx_strand_id
1 'polypeptide(L)'
;MKKIHSLVLLPVAAIVLSGCTSAPTPADVNKATADMLKSSFQARGIATLDRLNQDQANAECAVADATGKPLDAKMSKAIEDASMKTVKWPTDGKF
;
A
#
# COMPACT_ATOMS: atom_id res chain seq x y z
N MET A 1 40.44 12.89 -33.69
CA MET A 1 39.01 13.14 -33.37
C MET A 1 38.24 11.90 -32.89
N LYS A 2 38.62 10.67 -33.30
CA LYS A 2 37.91 9.41 -32.94
C LYS A 2 38.07 8.98 -31.47
N LYS A 3 39.23 9.27 -30.84
CA LYS A 3 39.53 8.93 -29.43
C LYS A 3 38.77 9.78 -28.40
N ILE A 4 38.39 11.01 -28.76
CA ILE A 4 37.68 11.93 -27.86
C ILE A 4 36.20 11.51 -27.73
N HIS A 5 35.60 10.96 -28.79
CA HIS A 5 34.23 10.43 -28.76
C HIS A 5 34.11 9.14 -27.90
N SER A 6 35.14 8.27 -27.90
CA SER A 6 35.16 7.09 -27.03
C SER A 6 35.33 7.43 -25.54
N LEU A 7 35.95 8.56 -25.19
CA LEU A 7 36.18 8.95 -23.80
C LEU A 7 34.91 9.55 -23.14
N VAL A 8 34.01 10.14 -23.93
CA VAL A 8 32.75 10.75 -23.46
C VAL A 8 31.60 9.73 -23.37
N LEU A 9 31.66 8.63 -24.14
CA LEU A 9 30.62 7.60 -24.14
C LEU A 9 30.59 6.77 -22.84
N LEU A 10 31.75 6.60 -22.19
CA LEU A 10 31.91 5.80 -20.98
C LEU A 10 31.20 6.37 -19.73
N PRO A 11 31.32 7.67 -19.39
CA PRO A 11 30.60 8.24 -18.24
C PRO A 11 29.09 8.33 -18.47
N VAL A 12 28.63 8.52 -19.71
CA VAL A 12 27.18 8.56 -20.03
C VAL A 12 26.55 7.18 -19.83
N ALA A 13 27.23 6.10 -20.23
CA ALA A 13 26.77 4.75 -19.96
C ALA A 13 26.69 4.45 -18.44
N ALA A 14 27.68 4.88 -17.65
CA ALA A 14 27.68 4.70 -16.20
C ALA A 14 26.51 5.42 -15.49
N ILE A 15 26.10 6.60 -15.97
CA ILE A 15 24.94 7.32 -15.42
C ILE A 15 23.63 6.58 -15.75
N VAL A 16 23.49 6.06 -16.97
CA VAL A 16 22.29 5.29 -17.38
C VAL A 16 22.17 3.98 -16.59
N LEU A 17 23.29 3.30 -16.29
CA LEU A 17 23.29 2.07 -15.49
C LEU A 17 23.02 2.31 -13.98
N SER A 18 23.19 3.54 -13.48
CA SER A 18 22.93 3.87 -12.07
C SER A 18 21.44 3.96 -11.70
N GLY A 19 20.55 3.99 -12.69
CA GLY A 19 19.09 3.96 -12.45
C GLY A 19 18.56 2.63 -11.92
N CYS A 20 19.36 1.55 -11.98
CA CYS A 20 18.96 0.21 -11.52
C CYS A 20 19.20 -0.04 -10.02
N THR A 21 19.69 0.94 -9.25
CA THR A 21 20.04 0.75 -7.82
C THR A 21 19.14 1.50 -6.85
N SER A 22 18.22 2.35 -7.32
CA SER A 22 17.29 3.07 -6.46
C SER A 22 16.10 2.19 -6.07
N ALA A 23 15.88 2.03 -4.76
CA ALA A 23 14.65 1.41 -4.26
C ALA A 23 13.44 2.28 -4.61
N PRO A 24 12.26 1.67 -4.90
CA PRO A 24 11.03 2.41 -5.16
C PRO A 24 10.64 3.24 -3.93
N THR A 25 10.02 4.39 -4.16
CA THR A 25 9.48 5.19 -3.06
C THR A 25 8.26 4.50 -2.44
N PRO A 26 7.88 4.82 -1.19
CA PRO A 26 6.63 4.30 -0.62
C PRO A 26 5.40 4.59 -1.47
N ALA A 27 5.36 5.75 -2.15
CA ALA A 27 4.29 6.09 -3.07
C ALA A 27 4.23 5.16 -4.29
N ASP A 28 5.40 4.80 -4.84
CA ASP A 28 5.49 3.84 -5.95
C ASP A 28 5.01 2.45 -5.53
N VAL A 29 5.41 1.99 -4.33
CA VAL A 29 4.97 0.71 -3.77
C VAL A 29 3.46 0.69 -3.53
N ASN A 30 2.90 1.78 -2.98
CA ASN A 30 1.45 1.89 -2.76
C ASN A 30 0.68 1.89 -4.09
N LYS A 31 1.17 2.60 -5.10
CA LYS A 31 0.59 2.58 -6.44
C LYS A 31 0.67 1.19 -7.06
N ALA A 32 1.82 0.53 -6.99
CA ALA A 32 2.00 -0.82 -7.50
C ALA A 32 1.07 -1.82 -6.81
N THR A 33 0.88 -1.68 -5.49
CA THR A 33 -0.04 -2.49 -4.69
C THR A 33 -1.49 -2.29 -5.14
N ALA A 34 -1.93 -1.04 -5.33
CA ALA A 34 -3.27 -0.73 -5.80
C ALA A 34 -3.52 -1.26 -7.22
N ASP A 35 -2.55 -1.11 -8.13
CA ASP A 35 -2.64 -1.60 -9.50
C ASP A 35 -2.64 -3.14 -9.53
N MET A 36 -1.83 -3.79 -8.70
CA MET A 36 -1.84 -5.24 -8.51
C MET A 36 -3.22 -5.73 -8.05
N LEU A 37 -3.80 -5.15 -7.00
CA LEU A 37 -5.13 -5.54 -6.49
C LEU A 37 -6.21 -5.41 -7.57
N LYS A 38 -6.20 -4.32 -8.35
CA LYS A 38 -7.16 -4.12 -9.45
C LYS A 38 -7.01 -5.13 -10.57
N SER A 39 -5.79 -5.53 -10.89
CA SER A 39 -5.50 -6.46 -12.00
C SER A 39 -5.70 -7.93 -11.63
N SER A 40 -5.45 -8.30 -10.36
CA SER A 40 -5.49 -9.69 -9.89
C SER A 40 -6.89 -10.18 -9.51
N PHE A 41 -7.80 -9.27 -9.17
CA PHE A 41 -9.16 -9.63 -8.73
C PHE A 41 -10.20 -9.21 -9.78
N GLN A 42 -11.16 -10.09 -10.04
CA GLN A 42 -12.29 -9.84 -10.93
C GLN A 42 -13.60 -10.26 -10.27
N ALA A 43 -14.64 -9.44 -10.45
CA ALA A 43 -15.97 -9.78 -9.95
C ALA A 43 -16.53 -11.01 -10.66
N ARG A 44 -17.21 -11.90 -9.92
CA ARG A 44 -17.85 -13.11 -10.44
C ARG A 44 -19.20 -13.34 -9.76
N GLY A 45 -20.29 -13.09 -10.48
CA GLY A 45 -21.64 -13.24 -9.93
C GLY A 45 -21.85 -12.36 -8.71
N ILE A 46 -22.18 -12.98 -7.57
CA ILE A 46 -22.35 -12.29 -6.28
C ILE A 46 -21.04 -11.88 -5.59
N ALA A 47 -19.90 -12.41 -6.04
CA ALA A 47 -18.59 -12.03 -5.50
C ALA A 47 -18.11 -10.74 -6.18
N THR A 48 -18.49 -9.61 -5.60
CA THR A 48 -18.11 -8.26 -6.06
C THR A 48 -16.75 -7.82 -5.51
N LEU A 49 -16.23 -6.69 -6.01
CA LEU A 49 -14.93 -6.14 -5.60
C LEU A 49 -15.03 -5.16 -4.42
N ASP A 50 -16.23 -5.00 -3.84
CA ASP A 50 -16.49 -4.11 -2.71
C ASP A 50 -15.57 -4.40 -1.51
N ARG A 51 -15.21 -5.67 -1.30
CA ARG A 51 -14.30 -6.11 -0.23
C ARG A 51 -12.86 -5.61 -0.38
N LEU A 52 -12.46 -5.15 -1.56
CA LEU A 52 -11.14 -4.54 -1.77
C LEU A 52 -11.10 -3.08 -1.30
N ASN A 53 -12.26 -2.45 -1.10
CA ASN A 53 -12.31 -1.13 -0.49
C ASN A 53 -12.10 -1.29 1.00
N GLN A 54 -10.93 -0.89 1.47
CA GLN A 54 -10.61 -0.94 2.88
C GLN A 54 -11.49 0.06 3.65
N ASP A 55 -12.02 -0.38 4.78
CA ASP A 55 -12.53 0.55 5.79
C ASP A 55 -11.36 1.32 6.44
N GLN A 56 -11.71 2.34 7.22
CA GLN A 56 -10.73 3.20 7.88
C GLN A 56 -9.77 2.41 8.78
N ALA A 57 -10.27 1.41 9.52
CA ALA A 57 -9.45 0.62 10.43
C ALA A 57 -8.37 -0.16 9.67
N ASN A 58 -8.77 -0.87 8.62
CA ASN A 58 -7.87 -1.67 7.80
C ASN A 58 -6.84 -0.81 7.04
N ALA A 59 -7.26 0.37 6.55
CA ALA A 59 -6.34 1.29 5.88
C ALA A 59 -5.27 1.83 6.83
N GLU A 60 -5.67 2.27 8.02
CA GLU A 60 -4.77 2.85 9.02
C GLU A 60 -3.82 1.80 9.61
N CYS A 61 -4.31 0.59 9.91
CA CYS A 61 -3.47 -0.52 10.36
C CYS A 61 -2.43 -0.92 9.31
N ALA A 62 -2.79 -0.96 8.02
CA ALA A 62 -1.84 -1.28 6.95
C ALA A 62 -0.71 -0.24 6.86
N VAL A 63 -1.00 1.04 7.10
CA VAL A 63 0.02 2.10 7.16
C VAL A 63 0.92 1.95 8.38
N ALA A 64 0.36 1.62 9.55
CA ALA A 64 1.13 1.36 10.77
C ALA A 64 2.13 0.21 10.56
N ASP A 65 1.66 -0.91 10.01
CA ASP A 65 2.49 -2.08 9.73
C ASP A 65 3.60 -1.76 8.70
N ALA A 66 3.25 -1.10 7.60
CA ALA A 66 4.21 -0.75 6.54
C ALA A 66 5.30 0.22 7.03
N THR A 67 4.99 1.08 7.99
CA THR A 67 5.94 2.06 8.55
C THR A 67 6.64 1.59 9.81
N GLY A 68 6.19 0.47 10.41
CA GLY A 68 6.63 0.00 11.72
C GLY A 68 6.33 0.98 12.86
N LYS A 69 5.43 1.94 12.65
CA LYS A 69 5.05 2.94 13.64
C LYS A 69 3.71 2.54 14.25
N PRO A 70 3.56 2.63 15.58
CA PRO A 70 2.26 2.40 16.19
C PRO A 70 1.26 3.44 15.71
N LEU A 71 0.00 3.05 15.69
CA LEU A 71 -1.09 3.94 15.37
C LEU A 71 -1.21 5.05 16.42
N ASP A 72 -1.54 6.27 15.98
CA ASP A 72 -1.76 7.39 16.89
C ASP A 72 -2.88 7.07 17.89
N ALA A 73 -2.70 7.38 19.17
CA ALA A 73 -3.61 6.98 20.23
C ALA A 73 -5.04 7.52 20.02
N LYS A 74 -5.19 8.73 19.47
CA LYS A 74 -6.51 9.31 19.16
C LYS A 74 -7.15 8.57 17.99
N MET A 75 -6.37 8.21 16.97
CA MET A 75 -6.85 7.41 15.85
C MET A 75 -7.28 6.00 16.30
N SER A 76 -6.47 5.33 17.12
CA SER A 76 -6.79 4.03 17.71
C SER A 76 -8.12 4.08 18.46
N LYS A 77 -8.30 5.08 19.34
CA LYS A 77 -9.54 5.23 20.11
C LYS A 77 -10.76 5.48 19.20
N ALA A 78 -10.59 6.28 18.15
CA ALA A 78 -11.66 6.56 17.19
C ALA A 78 -12.08 5.31 16.41
N ILE A 79 -11.12 4.50 15.98
CA ILE A 79 -11.35 3.22 15.30
C ILE A 79 -12.06 2.23 16.23
N GLU A 80 -11.61 2.10 17.48
CA GLU A 80 -12.26 1.27 18.49
C GLU A 80 -13.71 1.70 18.69
N ASP A 81 -13.97 2.99 18.90
CA ASP A 81 -15.33 3.50 19.11
C ASP A 81 -16.23 3.30 17.89
N ALA A 82 -15.69 3.45 16.68
CA ALA A 82 -16.43 3.18 15.45
C ALA A 82 -16.76 1.69 15.32
N SER A 83 -15.79 0.81 15.61
CA SER A 83 -15.93 -0.64 15.48
C SER A 83 -16.88 -1.22 16.53
N MET A 84 -16.80 -0.74 17.78
CA MET A 84 -17.68 -1.17 18.87
C MET A 84 -19.16 -0.86 18.60
N LYS A 85 -19.46 0.21 17.85
CA LYS A 85 -20.83 0.53 17.42
C LYS A 85 -21.40 -0.46 16.40
N THR A 86 -20.55 -1.22 15.71
CA THR A 86 -20.99 -2.22 14.72
C THR A 86 -21.33 -3.58 15.36
N VAL A 87 -20.93 -3.79 16.61
CA VAL A 87 -21.16 -5.05 17.33
C VAL A 87 -22.65 -5.22 17.62
N LYS A 88 -23.23 -6.31 17.13
CA LYS A 88 -24.60 -6.73 17.43
C LYS A 88 -24.60 -7.71 18.59
N TRP A 89 -24.86 -7.20 19.79
CA TRP A 89 -24.94 -8.02 20.99
C TRP A 89 -26.19 -8.92 20.98
N PRO A 90 -26.11 -10.16 21.50
CA PRO A 90 -27.29 -10.99 21.74
C PRO A 90 -28.25 -10.26 22.68
N THR A 91 -29.52 -10.16 22.29
CA THR A 91 -30.57 -9.52 23.10
C THR A 91 -31.40 -10.52 23.89
N ASP A 92 -31.20 -11.82 23.66
CA ASP A 92 -31.99 -12.92 24.22
C ASP A 92 -31.34 -13.56 25.47
N GLY A 93 -30.25 -12.98 25.98
CA GLY A 93 -29.59 -13.40 27.22
C GLY A 93 -28.86 -14.74 27.14
N LYS A 94 -28.62 -15.27 25.92
CA LYS A 94 -27.80 -16.45 25.68
C LYS A 94 -26.39 -15.99 25.28
N PHE A 95 -25.41 -16.30 26.13
CA PHE A 95 -24.01 -15.91 25.98
C PHE A 95 -23.14 -17.14 25.69
#